data_AF-A0A660WJR3-F1
#
_entry.id   AF-A0A660WJR3-F1
#
_cell.length_a   1.000
_cell.length_b   1.000
_cell.length_c   1.000
_cell.angle_alpha   90.00
_cell.angle_beta   90.00
_cell.angle_gamma   90.00
#
_symmetry.space_group_name_H-M   'P 1'
#
loop_
_entity.id
_entity.type
_entity.pdbx_description
1 polymer ?
#
loop_
_entity_poly.entity_id
_entity_poly.type
_entity_poly.pdbx_seq_one_letter_code
_entity_poly.pdbx_strand_id
1 'polypeptide(L)'
;MLPILGVVLLARVFDGKPVQAGLRRTSSLAGWRRKLPALAALFCVMLVFAYGTVWAGYGFRFKAVTEPDGKFGQRFSDAQKMFPPDALYRFAYENRLLPEAYLVGFHYLRTHMDRVAYLDGKRTEVKMVELKDEHGDPRKHEDGSPMKAPIIKGWRRYFIMTFLYKTPVPVIIFFALSVILAPWMSRRTWSHEAPLIAFFVTYYVVAIFSVMNIGHRHILPVLPVLFIFIAKIPSCLRRRKRRAAIMISVMFAGLLAWYAYGTLRIRPHYLAYFNEIAGGPEHAFEHLSDSNIDWGQDLKLLKRHMNEHGIDKVHLCYFGSADPTYYGIKFNPFPDRTAAGPPEGSCLFDRKGEYIAISGSILHETYVLHFLDPSIGPEVERRMRNITRRLRGLEPEAVIGYSIYLYRIPGETRVPVKPVGPQ
;
A
#
# COMPACT_ATOMS: atom_id res chain seq x y z
N MET A 1 0.08 -6.83 -13.83
CA MET A 1 0.65 -8.17 -14.10
C MET A 1 0.56 -8.56 -15.57
N LEU A 2 -0.63 -8.57 -16.18
CA LEU A 2 -0.84 -9.03 -17.56
C LEU A 2 0.06 -8.38 -18.63
N PRO A 3 0.32 -7.05 -18.62
CA PRO A 3 1.25 -6.45 -19.59
C PRO A 3 2.68 -6.98 -19.46
N ILE A 4 3.15 -7.16 -18.23
CA ILE A 4 4.49 -7.69 -17.93
C ILE A 4 4.58 -9.15 -18.36
N LEU A 5 3.52 -9.94 -18.12
CA LEU A 5 3.42 -11.31 -18.62
C LEU A 5 3.47 -11.35 -20.15
N GLY A 6 2.76 -10.43 -20.83
CA GLY A 6 2.80 -10.28 -22.28
C GLY A 6 4.22 -10.03 -22.80
N VAL A 7 4.98 -9.13 -22.15
CA VAL A 7 6.39 -8.85 -22.47
C VAL A 7 7.25 -10.11 -22.29
N VAL A 8 7.07 -10.85 -21.19
CA VAL A 8 7.82 -12.08 -20.92
C VAL A 8 7.50 -13.17 -21.95
N LEU A 9 6.23 -13.33 -22.31
CA LEU A 9 5.81 -14.28 -23.36
C LEU A 9 6.36 -13.87 -24.72
N LEU A 10 6.36 -12.58 -25.04
CA LEU A 10 6.95 -12.07 -26.28
C LEU A 10 8.46 -12.34 -26.33
N ALA A 11 9.18 -12.14 -25.23
CA ALA A 11 10.59 -12.51 -25.13
C ALA A 11 10.81 -14.02 -25.38
N ARG A 12 9.90 -14.88 -24.90
CA ARG A 12 9.94 -16.33 -25.14
C ARG A 12 9.60 -16.73 -26.58
N VAL A 13 8.83 -15.93 -27.32
CA VAL A 13 8.59 -16.14 -28.76
C VAL A 13 9.91 -16.07 -29.53
N PHE A 14 10.75 -15.08 -29.21
CA PHE A 14 12.00 -14.79 -29.94
C PHE A 14 13.25 -15.46 -29.35
N ASP A 15 13.18 -15.99 -28.13
CA ASP A 15 14.27 -16.80 -27.56
C ASP A 15 14.62 -17.97 -28.50
N GLY A 16 15.90 -18.26 -28.70
CA GLY A 16 16.37 -19.38 -29.55
C GLY A 16 15.95 -20.77 -29.03
N LYS A 17 15.55 -20.89 -27.77
CA LYS A 17 15.17 -22.17 -27.16
C LYS A 17 13.76 -22.64 -27.53
N PRO A 18 13.53 -23.93 -27.82
CA PRO A 18 12.19 -24.43 -28.06
C PRO A 18 11.28 -24.28 -26.82
N VAL A 19 9.96 -24.22 -27.06
CA VAL A 19 8.91 -24.27 -26.04
C VAL A 19 8.31 -25.67 -26.04
N GLN A 20 8.23 -26.33 -24.89
CA GLN A 20 7.49 -27.58 -24.79
C GLN A 20 6.01 -27.29 -24.58
N ALA A 21 5.14 -27.89 -25.39
CA ALA A 21 3.69 -27.70 -25.31
C ALA A 21 2.95 -29.02 -25.46
N GLY A 22 1.92 -29.24 -24.62
CA GLY A 22 1.02 -30.39 -24.69
C GLY A 22 0.57 -30.85 -23.30
N LEU A 23 -0.62 -31.45 -23.21
CA LEU A 23 -1.18 -31.98 -21.96
C LEU A 23 -0.71 -33.42 -21.65
N ARG A 24 -0.84 -34.34 -22.62
CA ARG A 24 -0.46 -35.75 -22.47
C ARG A 24 0.78 -36.16 -23.26
N ARG A 25 1.00 -35.54 -24.43
CA ARG A 25 2.22 -35.68 -25.23
C ARG A 25 2.81 -34.30 -25.42
N THR A 26 4.06 -34.12 -25.03
CA THR A 26 4.77 -32.84 -25.13
C THR A 26 5.47 -32.74 -26.49
N SER A 27 5.10 -31.73 -27.27
CA SER A 27 5.76 -31.39 -28.53
C SER A 27 6.75 -30.25 -28.31
N SER A 28 7.90 -30.34 -28.98
CA SER A 28 8.91 -29.28 -28.97
C SER A 28 8.62 -28.27 -30.08
N LEU A 29 8.23 -27.05 -29.70
CA LEU A 29 7.94 -25.95 -30.61
C LEU A 29 9.19 -25.09 -30.79
N ALA A 30 9.85 -25.27 -31.93
CA ALA A 30 10.94 -24.41 -32.38
C ALA A 30 10.44 -23.33 -33.36
N GLY A 31 11.07 -22.15 -33.33
CA GLY A 31 10.75 -21.02 -34.21
C GLY A 31 9.53 -20.19 -33.78
N TRP A 32 9.57 -18.88 -34.07
CA TRP A 32 8.55 -17.92 -33.63
C TRP A 32 7.15 -18.23 -34.18
N ARG A 33 7.04 -18.73 -35.42
CA ARG A 33 5.76 -19.07 -36.07
C ARG A 33 4.96 -20.14 -35.33
N ARG A 34 5.64 -21.08 -34.66
CA ARG A 34 5.01 -22.14 -33.86
C ARG A 34 4.80 -21.71 -32.42
N LYS A 35 5.72 -20.91 -31.87
CA LYS A 35 5.65 -20.42 -30.49
C LYS A 35 4.58 -19.36 -30.28
N LEU A 36 4.45 -18.41 -31.20
CA LEU A 36 3.52 -17.30 -31.09
C LEU A 36 2.06 -17.77 -30.86
N PRO A 37 1.47 -18.63 -31.70
CA PRO A 37 0.10 -19.09 -31.48
C PRO A 37 -0.04 -19.89 -30.19
N ALA A 38 0.95 -20.72 -29.83
CA ALA A 38 0.91 -21.51 -28.59
C ALA A 38 0.96 -20.62 -27.32
N LEU A 39 1.84 -19.61 -27.31
CA LEU A 39 1.97 -18.68 -26.18
C LEU A 39 0.80 -17.68 -26.13
N ALA A 40 0.24 -17.29 -27.27
CA ALA A 40 -0.99 -16.50 -27.33
C ALA A 40 -2.18 -17.29 -26.78
N ALA A 41 -2.33 -18.56 -27.16
CA ALA A 41 -3.35 -19.45 -26.59
C ALA A 41 -3.21 -19.60 -25.08
N LEU A 42 -1.98 -19.78 -24.58
CA LEU A 42 -1.70 -19.81 -23.14
C LEU A 42 -2.12 -18.50 -22.46
N PHE A 43 -1.78 -17.35 -23.06
CA PHE A 43 -2.18 -16.04 -22.54
C PHE A 43 -3.71 -15.89 -22.47
N CYS A 44 -4.44 -16.32 -23.50
CA CYS A 44 -5.90 -16.33 -23.51
C CYS A 44 -6.48 -17.23 -22.40
N VAL A 45 -5.93 -18.43 -22.19
CA VAL A 45 -6.34 -19.32 -21.09
C VAL A 45 -6.12 -18.63 -19.74
N MET A 46 -4.98 -17.98 -19.55
CA MET A 46 -4.70 -17.23 -18.33
C MET A 46 -5.65 -16.04 -18.13
N LEU A 47 -6.04 -15.34 -19.20
CA LEU A 47 -7.04 -14.27 -19.13
C LEU A 47 -8.41 -14.80 -18.71
N VAL A 48 -8.87 -15.89 -19.31
CA VAL A 48 -10.15 -16.53 -18.96
C VAL A 48 -10.12 -17.00 -17.49
N PHE A 49 -9.03 -17.62 -17.07
CA PHE A 49 -8.87 -18.06 -15.68
C PHE A 49 -8.86 -16.87 -14.70
N ALA A 50 -8.12 -15.81 -15.01
CA ALA A 50 -8.09 -14.59 -14.18
C ALA A 50 -9.47 -13.95 -14.08
N TYR A 51 -10.18 -13.84 -15.21
CA TYR A 51 -11.55 -13.35 -15.27
C TYR A 51 -12.51 -14.17 -14.41
N GLY A 52 -12.48 -15.50 -14.57
CA GLY A 52 -13.28 -16.42 -13.76
C GLY A 52 -12.94 -16.36 -12.27
N THR A 53 -11.66 -16.18 -11.92
CA THR A 53 -11.21 -16.03 -10.53
C THR A 53 -11.73 -14.74 -9.90
N VAL A 54 -11.74 -13.63 -10.65
CA VAL A 54 -12.36 -12.39 -10.19
C VAL A 54 -13.82 -12.64 -9.87
N TRP A 55 -14.60 -13.19 -10.80
CA TRP A 55 -16.02 -13.48 -10.56
C TRP A 55 -16.25 -14.45 -9.40
N ALA A 56 -15.44 -15.51 -9.28
CA ALA A 56 -15.50 -16.45 -8.18
C ALA A 56 -15.26 -15.76 -6.82
N GLY A 57 -14.31 -14.83 -6.75
CA GLY A 57 -14.04 -14.03 -5.55
C GLY A 57 -15.22 -13.14 -5.10
N TYR A 58 -16.12 -12.80 -6.02
CA TYR A 58 -17.36 -12.10 -5.72
C TYR A 58 -18.57 -13.04 -5.62
N GLY A 59 -18.40 -14.36 -5.75
CA GLY A 59 -19.50 -15.33 -5.70
C GLY A 59 -20.40 -15.28 -6.94
N PHE A 60 -19.84 -14.92 -8.10
CA PHE A 60 -20.56 -14.78 -9.39
C PHE A 60 -21.74 -13.80 -9.37
N ARG A 61 -21.79 -12.91 -8.38
CA ARG A 61 -22.79 -11.85 -8.28
C ARG A 61 -22.27 -10.56 -8.89
N PHE A 62 -23.13 -9.85 -9.61
CA PHE A 62 -22.78 -8.53 -10.12
C PHE A 62 -22.81 -7.49 -9.01
N LYS A 63 -23.90 -7.42 -8.23
CA LYS A 63 -24.12 -6.37 -7.23
C LYS A 63 -23.17 -6.46 -6.05
N ALA A 64 -22.62 -5.31 -5.64
CA ALA A 64 -21.67 -5.18 -4.55
C ALA A 64 -22.30 -5.41 -3.17
N VAL A 65 -23.56 -4.99 -3.01
CA VAL A 65 -24.33 -5.10 -1.77
C VAL A 65 -25.63 -5.85 -2.05
N THR A 66 -26.01 -6.75 -1.15
CA THR A 66 -27.27 -7.53 -1.24
C THR A 66 -28.49 -6.72 -0.83
N GLU A 67 -28.33 -5.79 0.11
CA GLU A 67 -29.37 -4.88 0.61
C GLU A 67 -29.04 -3.42 0.23
N PRO A 68 -29.40 -2.97 -0.99
CA PRO A 68 -29.08 -1.63 -1.47
C PRO A 68 -29.73 -0.51 -0.65
N ASP A 69 -30.89 -0.77 -0.04
CA ASP A 69 -31.60 0.22 0.80
C ASP A 69 -31.13 0.24 2.26
N GLY A 70 -30.29 -0.71 2.65
CA GLY A 70 -29.68 -0.76 3.99
C GLY A 70 -28.56 0.29 4.14
N LYS A 71 -28.13 0.53 5.38
CA LYS A 71 -27.05 1.49 5.70
C LYS A 71 -25.77 1.29 4.87
N PHE A 72 -25.41 0.04 4.58
CA PHE A 72 -24.26 -0.29 3.74
C PHE A 72 -24.49 0.00 2.26
N GLY A 73 -25.70 -0.27 1.75
CA GLY A 73 -26.07 0.02 0.37
C GLY A 73 -26.09 1.52 0.07
N GLN A 74 -26.66 2.31 0.98
CA GLN A 74 -26.62 3.78 0.91
C GLN A 74 -25.18 4.31 0.89
N ARG A 75 -24.32 3.87 1.82
CA ARG A 75 -22.91 4.26 1.84
C ARG A 75 -22.16 3.89 0.56
N PHE A 76 -22.44 2.71 0.01
CA PHE A 76 -21.84 2.28 -1.24
C PHE A 76 -22.30 3.17 -2.41
N SER A 77 -23.59 3.52 -2.45
CA SER A 77 -24.14 4.46 -3.44
C SER A 77 -23.52 5.86 -3.31
N ASP A 78 -23.37 6.37 -2.09
CA ASP A 78 -22.76 7.67 -1.84
C ASP A 78 -21.28 7.69 -2.24
N ALA A 79 -20.55 6.60 -1.98
CA ALA A 79 -19.19 6.44 -2.48
C ALA A 79 -19.11 6.45 -4.01
N GLN A 80 -20.09 5.86 -4.72
CA GLN A 80 -20.15 5.94 -6.18
C GLN A 80 -20.44 7.37 -6.68
N LYS A 81 -21.30 8.13 -6.01
CA LYS A 81 -21.62 9.52 -6.39
C LYS A 81 -20.41 10.44 -6.28
N MET A 82 -19.53 10.18 -5.32
CA MET A 82 -18.28 10.93 -5.13
C MET A 82 -17.31 10.78 -6.32
N PHE A 83 -17.46 9.73 -7.13
CA PHE A 83 -16.58 9.43 -8.26
C PHE A 83 -17.39 9.25 -9.56
N PRO A 84 -17.72 10.35 -10.26
CA PRO A 84 -18.62 10.30 -11.41
C PRO A 84 -18.10 9.35 -12.49
N PRO A 85 -18.96 8.51 -13.09
CA PRO A 85 -18.55 7.44 -13.99
C PRO A 85 -18.13 7.98 -15.35
N ASP A 86 -16.95 7.56 -15.83
CA ASP A 86 -16.48 7.82 -17.19
C ASP A 86 -17.13 6.85 -18.21
N ALA A 87 -16.93 7.09 -19.50
CA ALA A 87 -17.54 6.29 -20.56
C ALA A 87 -17.14 4.81 -20.49
N LEU A 88 -15.89 4.52 -20.09
CA LEU A 88 -15.39 3.15 -19.95
C LEU A 88 -16.08 2.43 -18.80
N TYR A 89 -16.22 3.09 -17.64
CA TYR A 89 -16.96 2.54 -16.50
C TYR A 89 -18.41 2.27 -16.87
N ARG A 90 -19.10 3.23 -17.51
CA ARG A 90 -20.52 3.06 -17.89
C ARG A 90 -20.69 1.87 -18.81
N PHE A 91 -19.87 1.77 -19.86
CA PHE A 91 -19.88 0.64 -20.77
C PHE A 91 -19.67 -0.69 -20.04
N ALA A 92 -18.66 -0.79 -19.17
CA ALA A 92 -18.38 -2.02 -18.44
C ALA A 92 -19.47 -2.39 -17.42
N TYR A 93 -20.08 -1.39 -16.79
CA TYR A 93 -21.16 -1.55 -15.82
C TYR A 93 -22.47 -1.98 -16.50
N GLU A 94 -22.87 -1.31 -17.58
CA GLU A 94 -24.09 -1.62 -18.37
C GLU A 94 -24.03 -3.03 -18.96
N ASN A 95 -22.85 -3.43 -19.46
CA ASN A 95 -22.62 -4.76 -20.02
C ASN A 95 -22.25 -5.82 -18.97
N ARG A 96 -22.21 -5.45 -17.68
CA ARG A 96 -21.87 -6.33 -16.55
C ARG A 96 -20.58 -7.13 -16.78
N LEU A 97 -19.55 -6.48 -17.34
CA LEU A 97 -18.30 -7.16 -17.71
C LEU A 97 -17.53 -7.65 -16.48
N LEU A 98 -17.63 -6.96 -15.35
CA LEU A 98 -16.99 -7.34 -14.10
C LEU A 98 -17.93 -7.06 -12.92
N PRO A 99 -17.70 -7.65 -11.74
CA PRO A 99 -18.48 -7.34 -10.54
C PRO A 99 -18.49 -5.84 -10.23
N GLU A 100 -19.64 -5.31 -9.79
CA GLU A 100 -19.86 -3.88 -9.52
C GLU A 100 -18.80 -3.30 -8.57
N ALA A 101 -18.50 -4.00 -7.47
CA ALA A 101 -17.48 -3.55 -6.53
C ALA A 101 -16.08 -3.47 -7.15
N TYR A 102 -15.75 -4.39 -8.07
CA TYR A 102 -14.49 -4.36 -8.79
C TYR A 102 -14.43 -3.17 -9.74
N LEU A 103 -15.50 -2.91 -10.49
CA LEU A 103 -15.61 -1.76 -11.38
C LEU A 103 -15.44 -0.44 -10.62
N VAL A 104 -16.12 -0.30 -9.48
CA VAL A 104 -16.00 0.88 -8.61
C VAL A 104 -14.57 1.05 -8.11
N GLY A 105 -13.94 -0.02 -7.62
CA GLY A 105 -12.56 0.03 -7.15
C GLY A 105 -11.55 0.35 -8.27
N PHE A 106 -11.77 -0.18 -9.48
CA PHE A 106 -10.93 0.11 -10.65
C PHE A 106 -11.07 1.56 -11.10
N HIS A 107 -12.30 2.08 -11.16
CA HIS A 107 -12.57 3.49 -11.48
C HIS A 107 -11.95 4.43 -10.46
N TYR A 108 -12.12 4.12 -9.16
CA TYR A 108 -11.47 4.85 -8.08
C TYR A 108 -9.95 4.87 -8.24
N LEU A 109 -9.33 3.72 -8.51
CA LEU A 109 -7.88 3.65 -8.69
C LEU A 109 -7.40 4.50 -9.87
N ARG A 110 -8.10 4.45 -11.01
CA ARG A 110 -7.76 5.19 -12.23
C ARG A 110 -7.85 6.70 -12.01
N THR A 111 -8.84 7.16 -11.25
CA THR A 111 -9.06 8.58 -10.93
C THR A 111 -8.16 9.09 -9.79
N HIS A 112 -7.57 8.19 -8.99
CA HIS A 112 -6.72 8.51 -7.84
C HIS A 112 -5.33 7.87 -7.95
N MET A 113 -4.76 7.83 -9.15
CA MET A 113 -3.38 7.37 -9.33
C MET A 113 -2.37 8.38 -8.78
N ASP A 114 -2.69 9.67 -8.87
CA ASP A 114 -1.88 10.76 -8.33
C ASP A 114 -2.21 10.93 -6.84
N ARG A 115 -1.33 10.41 -5.99
CA ARG A 115 -1.48 10.48 -4.54
C ARG A 115 -0.17 10.83 -3.87
N VAL A 116 -0.26 11.58 -2.78
CA VAL A 116 0.89 11.96 -1.98
C VAL A 116 1.50 10.70 -1.37
N ALA A 117 2.81 10.55 -1.49
CA ALA A 117 3.54 9.44 -0.89
C ALA A 117 4.51 9.94 0.18
N TYR A 118 4.71 9.12 1.22
CA TYR A 118 5.60 9.41 2.34
C TYR A 118 6.81 8.50 2.32
N LEU A 119 8.00 9.09 2.45
CA LEU A 119 9.27 8.37 2.54
C LEU A 119 10.29 9.16 3.37
N ASP A 120 10.88 8.52 4.36
CA ASP A 120 11.99 9.03 5.20
C ASP A 120 11.72 10.46 5.74
N GLY A 121 10.60 10.65 6.44
CA GLY A 121 10.25 11.96 7.01
C GLY A 121 9.60 12.95 6.04
N LYS A 122 9.54 12.63 4.74
CA LYS A 122 9.15 13.58 3.69
C LYS A 122 7.99 13.07 2.84
N ARG A 123 7.07 13.98 2.53
CA ARG A 123 6.02 13.76 1.52
C ARG A 123 6.49 14.15 0.12
N THR A 124 5.90 13.56 -0.91
CA THR A 124 6.11 13.97 -2.31
C THR A 124 5.75 15.44 -2.50
N GLU A 125 6.48 16.12 -3.38
CA GLU A 125 6.14 17.48 -3.79
C GLU A 125 4.82 17.49 -4.57
N VAL A 126 3.95 18.45 -4.24
CA VAL A 126 2.67 18.66 -4.94
C VAL A 126 2.71 20.03 -5.58
N LYS A 127 2.56 20.06 -6.91
CA LYS A 127 2.50 21.32 -7.67
C LYS A 127 1.09 21.52 -8.20
N MET A 128 0.47 22.63 -7.85
CA MET A 128 -0.83 23.00 -8.42
C MET A 128 -0.61 23.60 -9.80
N VAL A 129 -1.19 23.00 -10.83
CA VAL A 129 -1.12 23.46 -12.22
C VAL A 129 -2.51 23.85 -12.69
N GLU A 130 -2.61 25.00 -13.36
CA GLU A 130 -3.87 25.47 -13.92
C GLU A 130 -4.32 24.55 -15.05
N LEU A 131 -5.57 24.11 -14.97
CA LEU A 131 -6.19 23.31 -16.01
C LEU A 131 -6.53 24.22 -17.18
N LYS A 132 -6.12 23.81 -18.38
CA LYS A 132 -6.44 24.49 -19.62
C LYS A 132 -7.55 23.77 -20.37
N ASP A 133 -8.34 24.50 -21.14
CA ASP A 133 -9.28 23.93 -22.09
C ASP A 133 -8.57 23.46 -23.37
N GLU A 134 -9.35 23.02 -24.36
CA GLU A 134 -8.83 22.51 -25.64
C GLU A 134 -8.15 23.60 -26.49
N HIS A 135 -8.43 24.88 -26.20
CA HIS A 135 -7.87 26.05 -26.87
C HIS A 135 -6.63 26.61 -26.14
N GLY A 136 -6.32 26.09 -24.95
CA GLY A 136 -5.19 26.50 -24.13
C GLY A 136 -5.51 27.59 -23.11
N ASP A 137 -6.78 27.95 -22.97
CA ASP A 137 -7.24 28.96 -22.02
C ASP A 137 -7.49 28.35 -20.63
N PRO A 138 -7.24 29.09 -19.52
CA PRO A 138 -7.46 28.58 -18.18
C PRO A 138 -8.94 28.26 -17.93
N ARG A 139 -9.24 27.02 -17.57
CA ARG A 139 -10.56 26.64 -17.05
C ARG A 139 -10.80 27.36 -15.73
N LYS A 140 -12.01 27.84 -15.52
CA LYS A 140 -12.40 28.56 -14.30
C LYS A 140 -13.61 27.91 -13.64
N HIS A 141 -13.70 28.04 -12.33
CA HIS A 141 -14.92 27.78 -11.57
C HIS A 141 -15.99 28.85 -11.90
N GLU A 142 -17.25 28.62 -11.50
CA GLU A 142 -18.36 29.57 -11.72
C GLU A 142 -18.10 30.95 -11.09
N ASP A 143 -17.25 31.00 -10.06
CA ASP A 143 -16.80 32.24 -9.40
C ASP A 143 -15.65 32.96 -10.14
N GLY A 144 -15.21 32.45 -11.29
CA GLY A 144 -14.13 33.02 -12.11
C GLY A 144 -12.71 32.67 -11.65
N SER A 145 -12.54 31.90 -10.57
CA SER A 145 -11.22 31.45 -10.10
C SER A 145 -10.65 30.34 -11.01
N PRO A 146 -9.32 30.32 -11.28
CA PRO A 146 -8.72 29.31 -12.15
C PRO A 146 -8.77 27.92 -11.50
N MET A 147 -9.28 26.96 -12.24
CA MET A 147 -9.32 25.56 -11.82
C MET A 147 -7.90 25.00 -11.85
N LYS A 148 -7.45 24.41 -10.74
CA LYS A 148 -6.10 23.86 -10.60
C LYS A 148 -6.15 22.38 -10.27
N ALA A 149 -5.23 21.61 -10.85
CA ALA A 149 -5.03 20.20 -10.53
C ALA A 149 -3.66 19.98 -9.87
N PRO A 150 -3.57 19.11 -8.85
CA PRO A 150 -2.30 18.73 -8.28
C PRO A 150 -1.55 17.78 -9.23
N ILE A 151 -0.31 18.12 -9.56
CA ILE A 151 0.66 17.21 -10.16
C ILE A 151 1.56 16.69 -9.04
N ILE A 152 1.56 15.37 -8.86
CA ILE A 152 2.31 14.69 -7.81
C ILE A 152 3.43 13.86 -8.46
N LYS A 153 4.67 14.10 -8.04
CA LYS A 153 5.82 13.28 -8.48
C LYS A 153 6.14 12.23 -7.44
N GLY A 154 6.09 10.97 -7.86
CA GLY A 154 6.52 9.84 -7.03
C GLY A 154 8.02 9.83 -6.70
N TRP A 155 8.37 9.13 -5.64
CA TRP A 155 9.75 8.81 -5.26
C TRP A 155 10.27 7.62 -6.06
N ARG A 156 11.24 7.85 -6.95
CA ARG A 156 11.89 6.75 -7.71
C ARG A 156 12.46 5.65 -6.83
N ARG A 157 12.97 6.01 -5.65
CA ARG A 157 13.55 5.07 -4.67
C ARG A 157 12.51 4.39 -3.78
N TYR A 158 11.23 4.75 -3.88
CA TYR A 158 10.19 4.29 -2.93
C TYR A 158 10.17 2.77 -2.77
N PHE A 159 10.07 2.04 -3.87
CA PHE A 159 9.93 0.59 -3.83
C PHE A 159 11.22 -0.13 -3.46
N ILE A 160 12.38 0.49 -3.70
CA ILE A 160 13.67 -0.02 -3.22
C ILE A 160 13.71 0.10 -1.69
N MET A 161 13.41 1.28 -1.15
CA MET A 161 13.39 1.49 0.31
C MET A 161 12.29 0.66 0.98
N THR A 162 11.12 0.56 0.34
CA THR A 162 10.01 -0.26 0.84
C THR A 162 10.40 -1.73 0.90
N PHE A 163 11.08 -2.25 -0.13
CA PHE A 163 11.65 -3.61 -0.07
C PHE A 163 12.64 -3.74 1.08
N LEU A 164 13.56 -2.78 1.25
CA LEU A 164 14.59 -2.82 2.28
C LEU A 164 14.04 -2.71 3.71
N TYR A 165 12.96 -1.97 3.93
CA TYR A 165 12.37 -1.77 5.25
C TYR A 165 11.34 -2.85 5.63
N LYS A 166 10.59 -3.36 4.64
CA LYS A 166 9.47 -4.30 4.87
C LYS A 166 9.83 -5.76 4.64
N THR A 167 10.89 -6.05 3.90
CA THR A 167 11.33 -7.44 3.69
C THR A 167 12.17 -7.88 4.88
N PRO A 168 11.91 -9.03 5.51
CA PRO A 168 12.75 -9.50 6.61
C PRO A 168 14.23 -9.57 6.21
N VAL A 169 15.12 -9.05 7.08
CA VAL A 169 16.57 -9.07 6.86
C VAL A 169 17.09 -10.44 6.42
N PRO A 170 16.69 -11.58 7.01
CA PRO A 170 17.14 -12.89 6.52
C PRO A 170 16.77 -13.17 5.06
N VAL A 171 15.62 -12.68 4.58
CA VAL A 171 15.21 -12.81 3.17
C VAL A 171 16.07 -11.93 2.26
N ILE A 172 16.42 -10.72 2.70
CA ILE A 172 17.35 -9.83 1.98
C ILE A 172 18.74 -10.50 1.87
N ILE A 173 19.25 -11.07 2.97
CA ILE A 173 20.52 -11.79 2.99
C ILE A 173 20.47 -13.00 2.06
N PHE A 174 19.41 -13.82 2.14
CA PHE A 174 19.24 -14.96 1.23
C PHE A 174 19.20 -14.52 -0.23
N PHE A 175 18.50 -13.43 -0.55
CA PHE A 175 18.45 -12.92 -1.90
C PHE A 175 19.84 -12.45 -2.37
N ALA A 176 20.57 -11.69 -1.55
CA ALA A 176 21.94 -11.27 -1.85
C ALA A 176 22.88 -12.48 -2.08
N LEU A 177 22.80 -13.50 -1.22
CA LEU A 177 23.54 -14.75 -1.38
C LEU A 177 23.17 -15.46 -2.69
N SER A 178 21.89 -15.49 -3.06
CA SER A 178 21.45 -16.10 -4.33
C SER A 178 22.03 -15.40 -5.56
N VAL A 179 22.16 -14.07 -5.50
CA VAL A 179 22.76 -13.25 -6.58
C VAL A 179 24.28 -13.46 -6.63
N ILE A 180 24.96 -13.42 -5.48
CA ILE A 180 26.41 -13.66 -5.39
C ILE A 180 26.76 -15.07 -5.86
N LEU A 181 25.90 -16.05 -5.54
CA LEU A 181 26.11 -17.44 -5.95
C LEU A 181 25.75 -17.71 -7.41
N ALA A 182 25.05 -16.78 -8.07
CA ALA A 182 24.51 -16.99 -9.40
C ALA A 182 25.56 -17.29 -10.49
N PRO A 183 26.73 -16.63 -10.53
CA PRO A 183 27.76 -16.93 -11.52
C PRO A 183 28.32 -18.35 -11.44
N TRP A 184 28.23 -19.01 -10.27
CA TRP A 184 28.63 -20.41 -10.11
C TRP A 184 27.54 -21.41 -10.53
N MET A 185 26.37 -20.94 -10.95
CA MET A 185 25.33 -21.77 -11.55
C MET A 185 25.66 -22.10 -13.01
N SER A 186 25.19 -23.26 -13.49
CA SER A 186 25.46 -23.70 -14.86
C SER A 186 24.86 -22.75 -15.91
N ARG A 187 25.53 -22.59 -17.08
CA ARG A 187 24.97 -21.82 -18.22
C ARG A 187 23.58 -22.33 -18.67
N ARG A 188 23.31 -23.62 -18.50
CA ARG A 188 21.99 -24.22 -18.74
C ARG A 188 20.94 -23.63 -17.78
N THR A 189 21.28 -23.47 -16.50
CA THR A 189 20.41 -22.86 -15.49
C THR A 189 20.07 -21.41 -15.88
N TRP A 190 21.06 -20.56 -16.13
CA TRP A 190 20.86 -19.15 -16.48
C TRP A 190 19.85 -18.91 -17.59
N SER A 191 19.91 -19.75 -18.62
CA SER A 191 19.04 -19.62 -19.77
C SER A 191 17.63 -20.17 -19.54
N HIS A 192 17.37 -20.93 -18.46
CA HIS A 192 16.02 -21.24 -17.98
C HIS A 192 15.47 -20.14 -17.08
N GLU A 193 16.34 -19.38 -16.40
CA GLU A 193 15.94 -18.31 -15.49
C GLU A 193 15.74 -16.95 -16.15
N ALA A 194 16.28 -16.73 -17.35
CA ALA A 194 16.16 -15.49 -18.11
C ALA A 194 14.74 -14.88 -18.09
N PRO A 195 13.64 -15.65 -18.27
CA PRO A 195 12.28 -15.09 -18.19
C PRO A 195 11.88 -14.58 -16.80
N LEU A 196 12.35 -15.24 -15.74
CA LEU A 196 12.11 -14.82 -14.35
C LEU A 196 12.93 -13.59 -14.00
N ILE A 197 14.18 -13.52 -14.46
CA ILE A 197 15.01 -12.31 -14.32
C ILE A 197 14.39 -11.16 -15.09
N ALA A 198 13.97 -11.38 -16.34
CA ALA A 198 13.28 -10.38 -17.15
C ALA A 198 12.01 -9.89 -16.45
N PHE A 199 11.19 -10.80 -15.95
CA PHE A 199 10.01 -10.43 -15.15
C PHE A 199 10.38 -9.57 -13.94
N PHE A 200 11.35 -10.00 -13.13
CA PHE A 200 11.78 -9.28 -11.92
C PHE A 200 12.29 -7.87 -12.26
N VAL A 201 13.17 -7.76 -13.25
CA VAL A 201 13.77 -6.49 -13.69
C VAL A 201 12.71 -5.58 -14.30
N THR A 202 11.92 -6.06 -15.25
CA THR A 202 10.86 -5.27 -15.88
C THR A 202 9.84 -4.80 -14.86
N TYR A 203 9.48 -5.64 -13.89
CA TYR A 203 8.55 -5.24 -12.82
C TYR A 203 9.14 -4.12 -11.96
N TYR A 204 10.39 -4.24 -11.51
CA TYR A 204 11.03 -3.20 -10.72
C TYR A 204 11.26 -1.91 -11.50
N VAL A 205 11.61 -1.98 -12.78
CA VAL A 205 11.70 -0.81 -13.66
C VAL A 205 10.36 -0.08 -13.71
N VAL A 206 9.26 -0.79 -13.98
CA VAL A 206 7.91 -0.20 -13.98
C VAL A 206 7.56 0.38 -12.61
N ALA A 207 7.91 -0.29 -11.51
CA ALA A 207 7.66 0.20 -10.16
C ALA A 207 8.44 1.50 -9.86
N ILE A 208 9.71 1.59 -10.22
CA ILE A 208 10.57 2.78 -10.03
C ILE A 208 10.01 4.02 -10.76
N PHE A 209 9.41 3.81 -11.93
CA PHE A 209 8.79 4.89 -12.71
C PHE A 209 7.29 5.08 -12.41
N SER A 210 6.72 4.30 -11.50
CA SER A 210 5.33 4.45 -11.10
C SER A 210 5.15 5.64 -10.16
N VAL A 211 4.12 6.45 -10.43
CA VAL A 211 3.65 7.49 -9.51
C VAL A 211 2.92 6.92 -8.29
N MET A 212 2.50 5.65 -8.35
CA MET A 212 1.71 4.99 -7.31
C MET A 212 2.61 4.44 -6.18
N ASN A 213 3.18 5.33 -5.37
CA ASN A 213 4.07 4.97 -4.27
C ASN A 213 3.29 4.75 -2.96
N ILE A 214 2.48 3.69 -2.91
CA ILE A 214 1.58 3.41 -1.78
C ILE A 214 1.61 1.93 -1.36
N GLY A 215 2.58 1.57 -0.52
CA GLY A 215 2.57 0.27 0.16
C GLY A 215 3.43 -0.80 -0.50
N HIS A 216 4.06 -1.62 0.33
CA HIS A 216 4.84 -2.81 -0.08
C HIS A 216 4.04 -3.80 -0.96
N ARG A 217 2.70 -3.79 -0.86
CA ARG A 217 1.81 -4.67 -1.65
C ARG A 217 2.05 -4.60 -3.16
N HIS A 218 2.48 -3.46 -3.68
CA HIS A 218 2.71 -3.28 -5.12
C HIS A 218 3.97 -3.99 -5.61
N ILE A 219 4.86 -4.46 -4.75
CA ILE A 219 6.02 -5.27 -5.16
C ILE A 219 5.90 -6.75 -4.75
N LEU A 220 4.82 -7.17 -4.10
CA LEU A 220 4.59 -8.58 -3.77
C LEU A 220 4.74 -9.54 -4.97
N PRO A 221 4.35 -9.17 -6.21
CA PRO A 221 4.51 -10.08 -7.33
C PRO A 221 5.95 -10.48 -7.66
N VAL A 222 6.96 -9.75 -7.16
CA VAL A 222 8.37 -10.11 -7.35
C VAL A 222 8.85 -11.17 -6.35
N LEU A 223 8.13 -11.36 -5.23
CA LEU A 223 8.54 -12.28 -4.16
C LEU A 223 8.62 -13.74 -4.60
N PRO A 224 7.67 -14.31 -5.39
CA PRO A 224 7.79 -15.68 -5.86
C PRO A 224 9.07 -15.91 -6.66
N VAL A 225 9.46 -14.93 -7.50
CA VAL A 225 10.70 -15.00 -8.27
C VAL A 225 11.92 -14.99 -7.35
N LEU A 226 11.93 -14.09 -6.37
CA LEU A 226 12.97 -14.02 -5.34
C LEU A 226 13.11 -15.35 -4.59
N PHE A 227 12.00 -15.98 -4.18
CA PHE A 227 12.05 -17.27 -3.48
C PHE A 227 12.55 -18.42 -4.36
N ILE A 228 12.23 -18.43 -5.67
CA ILE A 228 12.79 -19.39 -6.62
C ILE A 228 14.32 -19.28 -6.67
N PHE A 229 14.88 -18.06 -6.64
CA PHE A 229 16.34 -17.88 -6.60
C PHE A 229 16.94 -18.32 -5.27
N ILE A 230 16.33 -17.96 -4.15
CA ILE A 230 16.76 -18.39 -2.81
C ILE A 230 16.79 -19.92 -2.68
N ALA A 231 15.77 -20.60 -3.22
CA ALA A 231 15.66 -22.07 -3.16
C ALA A 231 16.81 -22.80 -3.88
N LYS A 232 17.62 -22.12 -4.69
CA LYS A 232 18.76 -22.72 -5.40
C LYS A 232 20.04 -22.71 -4.59
N ILE A 233 20.14 -21.92 -3.53
CA ILE A 233 21.33 -21.81 -2.68
C ILE A 233 21.82 -23.20 -2.23
N PRO A 234 20.96 -24.14 -1.75
CA PRO A 234 21.41 -25.46 -1.34
C PRO A 234 22.04 -26.30 -2.47
N SER A 235 21.61 -26.11 -3.72
CA SER A 235 22.12 -26.88 -4.87
C SER A 235 23.59 -26.55 -5.19
N CYS A 236 24.02 -25.33 -4.89
CA CYS A 236 25.41 -24.89 -5.02
C CYS A 236 26.33 -25.50 -3.93
N LEU A 237 25.76 -26.01 -2.84
CA LEU A 237 26.49 -26.56 -1.69
C LEU A 237 26.91 -28.02 -1.87
N ARG A 238 26.17 -28.77 -2.69
CA ARG A 238 26.37 -30.22 -2.89
C ARG A 238 27.75 -30.58 -3.47
N ARG A 239 28.45 -29.60 -4.06
CA ARG A 239 29.79 -29.78 -4.66
C ARG A 239 30.95 -29.36 -3.75
N ARG A 240 30.69 -29.02 -2.47
CA ARG A 240 31.70 -28.51 -1.53
C ARG A 240 32.15 -29.60 -0.54
N LYS A 241 33.33 -29.41 0.07
CA LYS A 241 33.87 -30.27 1.14
C LYS A 241 32.88 -30.35 2.32
N ARG A 242 32.79 -31.50 3.00
CA ARG A 242 31.83 -31.79 4.10
C ARG A 242 31.75 -30.68 5.17
N ARG A 243 32.90 -30.14 5.61
CA ARG A 243 32.94 -29.04 6.61
C ARG A 243 32.24 -27.76 6.12
N ALA A 244 32.49 -27.35 4.88
CA ALA A 244 31.87 -26.16 4.30
C ALA A 244 30.36 -26.35 4.11
N ALA A 245 29.92 -27.56 3.72
CA ALA A 245 28.50 -27.87 3.60
C ALA A 245 27.76 -27.78 4.96
N ILE A 246 28.38 -28.27 6.04
CA ILE A 246 27.82 -28.18 7.40
C ILE A 246 27.70 -26.71 7.83
N MET A 247 28.77 -25.91 7.70
CA MET A 247 28.75 -24.50 8.10
C MET A 247 27.65 -23.71 7.38
N ILE A 248 27.48 -23.90 6.07
CA ILE A 248 26.46 -23.18 5.32
C ILE A 248 25.06 -23.68 5.67
N SER A 249 24.88 -24.96 5.97
CA SER A 249 23.59 -25.49 6.44
C SER A 249 23.20 -24.90 7.79
N VAL A 250 24.16 -24.75 8.71
CA VAL A 250 23.94 -24.09 10.01
C VAL A 250 23.58 -22.61 9.82
N MET A 251 24.31 -21.89 8.97
CA MET A 251 23.99 -20.50 8.63
C MET A 251 22.58 -20.37 8.03
N PHE A 252 22.22 -21.25 7.10
CA PHE A 252 20.90 -21.28 6.47
C PHE A 252 19.79 -21.54 7.49
N ALA A 253 19.99 -22.51 8.39
CA ALA A 253 19.08 -22.79 9.49
C ALA A 253 18.93 -21.59 10.44
N GLY A 254 20.03 -20.90 10.75
CA GLY A 254 20.01 -19.68 11.56
C GLY A 254 19.20 -18.54 10.92
N LEU A 255 19.37 -18.32 9.61
CA LEU A 255 18.58 -17.32 8.87
C LEU A 255 17.09 -17.68 8.81
N LEU A 256 16.74 -18.97 8.68
CA LEU A 256 15.36 -19.44 8.75
C LEU A 256 14.76 -19.26 10.15
N ALA A 257 15.53 -19.57 11.20
CA ALA A 257 15.11 -19.36 12.58
C ALA A 257 14.87 -17.88 12.87
N TRP A 258 15.73 -16.99 12.36
CA TRP A 258 15.52 -15.53 12.45
C TRP A 258 14.24 -15.11 11.72
N TYR A 259 13.99 -15.59 10.51
CA TYR A 259 12.75 -15.29 9.78
C TYR A 259 11.50 -15.74 10.56
N ALA A 260 11.52 -16.96 11.11
CA ALA A 260 10.44 -17.49 11.93
C ALA A 260 10.24 -16.65 13.21
N TYR A 261 11.33 -16.31 13.91
CA TYR A 261 11.28 -15.47 15.10
C TYR A 261 10.68 -14.09 14.81
N GLY A 262 11.14 -13.40 13.76
CA GLY A 262 10.60 -12.08 13.37
C GLY A 262 9.10 -12.14 13.05
N THR A 263 8.67 -13.21 12.37
CA THR A 263 7.25 -13.43 12.04
C THR A 263 6.40 -13.70 13.29
N LEU A 264 6.91 -14.50 14.23
CA LEU A 264 6.20 -14.81 15.47
C LEU A 264 6.14 -13.60 16.41
N ARG A 265 7.22 -12.82 16.47
CA ARG A 265 7.33 -11.62 17.33
C ARG A 265 6.33 -10.53 16.96
N ILE A 266 6.06 -10.33 15.67
CA ILE A 266 5.13 -9.28 15.21
C ILE A 266 3.65 -9.70 15.25
N ARG A 267 3.34 -10.98 15.50
CA ARG A 267 1.95 -11.45 15.54
C ARG A 267 1.14 -10.67 16.60
N PRO A 268 -0.09 -10.20 16.30
CA PRO A 268 -0.85 -10.31 15.04
C PRO A 268 -0.72 -9.10 14.08
N HIS A 269 0.21 -8.17 14.32
CA HIS A 269 0.34 -6.87 13.64
C HIS A 269 1.19 -6.92 12.36
N TYR A 270 0.97 -7.90 11.49
CA TYR A 270 1.81 -8.11 10.30
C TYR A 270 1.89 -6.91 9.35
N LEU A 271 0.84 -6.09 9.27
CA LEU A 271 0.84 -4.88 8.46
C LEU A 271 1.90 -3.88 8.97
N ALA A 272 2.00 -3.73 10.29
CA ALA A 272 2.96 -2.87 10.95
C ALA A 272 4.39 -3.41 10.94
N TYR A 273 4.66 -4.61 10.40
CA TYR A 273 6.01 -5.17 10.37
C TYR A 273 7.00 -4.25 9.66
N PHE A 274 8.05 -3.83 10.35
CA PHE A 274 9.27 -3.25 9.79
C PHE A 274 10.44 -4.05 10.33
N ASN A 275 11.46 -4.26 9.50
CA ASN A 275 12.62 -5.03 9.89
C ASN A 275 13.61 -4.20 10.73
N GLU A 276 14.71 -4.84 11.12
CA GLU A 276 15.74 -4.25 11.98
C GLU A 276 16.50 -3.09 11.32
N ILE A 277 16.59 -3.04 9.99
CA ILE A 277 17.21 -1.91 9.26
C ILE A 277 16.38 -0.63 9.46
N ALA A 278 15.06 -0.77 9.55
CA ALA A 278 14.12 0.33 9.78
C ALA A 278 13.86 0.59 11.27
N GLY A 279 14.62 -0.01 12.18
CA GLY A 279 14.43 0.15 13.63
C GLY A 279 13.26 -0.66 14.23
N GLY A 280 12.53 -1.43 13.44
CA GLY A 280 11.34 -2.15 13.90
C GLY A 280 10.02 -1.37 13.72
N PRO A 281 8.87 -1.97 14.07
CA PRO A 281 7.55 -1.37 13.87
C PRO A 281 7.35 -0.06 14.64
N GLU A 282 8.08 0.17 15.73
CA GLU A 282 8.02 1.39 16.54
C GLU A 282 8.53 2.63 15.78
N HIS A 283 9.48 2.44 14.86
CA HIS A 283 10.08 3.50 14.04
C HIS A 283 9.48 3.57 12.62
N ALA A 284 8.39 2.85 12.38
CA ALA A 284 7.73 2.76 11.08
C ALA A 284 7.48 4.12 10.40
N PHE A 285 6.88 5.06 11.14
CA PHE A 285 6.50 6.38 10.64
C PHE A 285 7.68 7.32 10.39
N GLU A 286 8.91 6.95 10.76
CA GLU A 286 10.11 7.67 10.32
C GLU A 286 10.43 7.35 8.86
N HIS A 287 10.05 6.15 8.39
CA HIS A 287 10.42 5.61 7.10
C HIS A 287 9.27 5.59 6.08
N LEU A 288 8.14 5.00 6.45
CA LEU A 288 6.97 4.82 5.57
C LEU A 288 5.70 5.04 6.38
N SER A 289 4.65 5.51 5.70
CA SER A 289 3.34 5.73 6.31
C SER A 289 2.24 5.11 5.45
N ASP A 290 0.98 5.45 5.75
CA ASP A 290 -0.19 5.05 4.97
C ASP A 290 -0.32 3.52 4.97
N SER A 291 -0.64 2.93 3.82
CA SER A 291 -0.88 1.52 3.60
C SER A 291 0.25 0.58 3.93
N ASN A 292 1.44 1.12 4.24
CA ASN A 292 2.53 0.34 4.79
C ASN A 292 2.29 -0.02 6.25
N ILE A 293 1.42 0.66 6.99
CA ILE A 293 1.23 0.45 8.42
C ILE A 293 -0.23 0.54 8.86
N ASP A 294 -1.02 1.41 8.22
CA ASP A 294 -2.37 1.74 8.64
C ASP A 294 -3.34 1.72 7.45
N TRP A 295 -4.49 1.08 7.67
CA TRP A 295 -5.68 1.09 6.82
C TRP A 295 -6.97 1.19 7.65
N GLY A 296 -6.86 1.58 8.93
CA GLY A 296 -7.93 1.57 9.92
C GLY A 296 -8.17 0.20 10.56
N GLN A 297 -7.27 -0.77 10.40
CA GLN A 297 -7.42 -2.12 10.93
C GLN A 297 -7.51 -2.17 12.46
N ASP A 298 -6.90 -1.21 13.15
CA ASP A 298 -6.73 -1.24 14.61
C ASP A 298 -7.92 -0.63 15.39
N LEU A 299 -9.02 -0.25 14.72
CA LEU A 299 -10.25 0.17 15.42
C LEU A 299 -10.75 -0.90 16.41
N LYS A 300 -10.66 -2.18 16.04
CA LYS A 300 -11.02 -3.29 16.95
C LYS A 300 -10.14 -3.33 18.19
N LEU A 301 -8.86 -3.03 18.03
CA LEU A 301 -7.91 -2.97 19.14
C LEU A 301 -8.15 -1.74 20.01
N LEU A 302 -8.47 -0.59 19.40
CA LEU A 302 -8.85 0.61 20.11
C LEU A 302 -10.06 0.35 21.01
N LYS A 303 -11.11 -0.28 20.48
CA LYS A 303 -12.28 -0.63 21.30
C LYS A 303 -11.92 -1.55 22.48
N ARG A 304 -11.07 -2.53 22.24
CA ARG A 304 -10.63 -3.46 23.29
C ARG A 304 -9.89 -2.71 24.39
N HIS A 305 -8.94 -1.87 24.01
CA HIS A 305 -8.17 -1.04 24.93
C HIS A 305 -9.09 -0.11 25.73
N MET A 306 -10.09 0.52 25.08
CA MET A 306 -11.09 1.35 25.76
C MET A 306 -11.85 0.57 26.84
N ASN A 307 -12.27 -0.67 26.55
CA ASN A 307 -12.97 -1.50 27.53
C ASN A 307 -12.06 -1.91 28.70
N GLU A 308 -10.81 -2.29 28.41
CA GLU A 308 -9.82 -2.72 29.42
C GLU A 308 -9.44 -1.60 30.39
N HIS A 309 -9.45 -0.35 29.93
CA HIS A 309 -9.02 0.82 30.70
C HIS A 309 -10.19 1.72 31.15
N GLY A 310 -11.44 1.30 30.95
CA GLY A 310 -12.63 2.07 31.36
C GLY A 310 -12.82 3.40 30.61
N ILE A 311 -12.33 3.51 29.38
CA ILE A 311 -12.47 4.70 28.54
C ILE A 311 -13.83 4.65 27.83
N ASP A 312 -14.78 5.47 28.26
CA ASP A 312 -16.13 5.49 27.64
C ASP A 312 -16.13 6.12 26.24
N LYS A 313 -15.35 7.21 26.05
CA LYS A 313 -15.39 8.03 24.83
C LYS A 313 -14.02 8.60 24.47
N VAL A 314 -13.75 8.72 23.17
CA VAL A 314 -12.53 9.34 22.62
C VAL A 314 -12.85 10.38 21.53
N HIS A 315 -11.96 11.34 21.31
CA HIS A 315 -11.90 12.12 20.07
C HIS A 315 -11.16 11.30 19.02
N LEU A 316 -11.86 10.86 17.98
CA LEU A 316 -11.32 9.91 17.01
C LEU A 316 -10.99 10.57 15.68
N CYS A 317 -9.74 10.44 15.26
CA CYS A 317 -9.29 10.79 13.91
C CYS A 317 -8.47 9.64 13.31
N TYR A 318 -9.09 8.80 12.49
CA TYR A 318 -8.46 7.58 11.98
C TYR A 318 -8.42 7.55 10.44
N PHE A 319 -7.50 6.74 9.91
CA PHE A 319 -7.14 6.64 8.49
C PHE A 319 -7.92 5.54 7.72
N GLY A 320 -9.12 5.15 8.18
CA GLY A 320 -9.94 4.14 7.50
C GLY A 320 -11.33 4.65 7.11
N SER A 321 -12.12 3.75 6.54
CA SER A 321 -13.50 4.00 6.09
C SER A 321 -14.57 3.23 6.87
N ALA A 322 -14.15 2.36 7.80
CA ALA A 322 -15.06 1.53 8.58
C ALA A 322 -15.76 2.34 9.68
N ASP A 323 -17.09 2.22 9.77
CA ASP A 323 -17.85 2.90 10.82
C ASP A 323 -17.42 2.49 12.23
N PRO A 324 -16.88 3.41 13.06
CA PRO A 324 -16.45 3.07 14.41
C PRO A 324 -17.60 2.59 15.30
N THR A 325 -18.84 3.04 15.03
CA THR A 325 -20.02 2.65 15.83
C THR A 325 -20.37 1.17 15.65
N TYR A 326 -20.03 0.56 14.51
CA TYR A 326 -20.17 -0.88 14.29
C TYR A 326 -19.38 -1.71 15.31
N TYR A 327 -18.24 -1.17 15.79
CA TYR A 327 -17.42 -1.79 16.83
C TYR A 327 -17.82 -1.34 18.25
N GLY A 328 -18.89 -0.59 18.41
CA GLY A 328 -19.31 -0.05 19.72
C GLY A 328 -18.36 1.02 20.27
N ILE A 329 -17.60 1.70 19.39
CA ILE A 329 -16.76 2.84 19.78
C ILE A 329 -17.66 4.06 19.88
N LYS A 330 -17.79 4.62 21.09
CA LYS A 330 -18.35 5.96 21.27
C LYS A 330 -17.24 6.96 21.01
N PHE A 331 -17.47 7.89 20.08
CA PHE A 331 -16.48 8.90 19.76
C PHE A 331 -17.11 10.26 19.52
N ASN A 332 -16.33 11.30 19.79
CA ASN A 332 -16.56 12.60 19.19
C ASN A 332 -15.81 12.62 17.86
N PRO A 333 -16.44 13.04 16.74
CA PRO A 333 -15.70 13.38 15.54
C PRO A 333 -14.61 14.38 15.91
N PHE A 334 -13.44 14.21 15.32
CA PHE A 334 -12.35 15.14 15.56
C PHE A 334 -12.80 16.57 15.19
N PRO A 335 -12.80 17.53 16.13
CA PRO A 335 -13.50 18.81 15.99
C PRO A 335 -12.97 19.65 14.82
N ASP A 336 -11.71 19.45 14.46
CA ASP A 336 -11.03 20.18 13.39
C ASP A 336 -11.05 19.46 12.04
N ARG A 337 -11.99 18.53 11.83
CA ARG A 337 -12.27 17.94 10.50
C ARG A 337 -13.56 18.45 9.87
N THR A 338 -14.41 19.13 10.63
CA THR A 338 -15.69 19.66 10.13
C THR A 338 -15.51 21.09 9.62
N ALA A 339 -16.18 21.43 8.51
CA ALA A 339 -16.19 22.81 7.97
C ALA A 339 -16.66 23.85 9.00
N ALA A 340 -17.55 23.46 9.92
CA ALA A 340 -18.01 24.31 11.02
C ALA A 340 -16.93 24.65 12.05
N GLY A 341 -15.80 23.91 12.09
CA GLY A 341 -14.80 24.01 13.15
C GLY A 341 -15.34 23.66 14.55
N PRO A 342 -14.47 23.67 15.57
CA PRO A 342 -14.94 23.69 16.95
C PRO A 342 -15.75 24.97 17.21
N PRO A 343 -16.74 24.96 18.14
CA PRO A 343 -17.38 26.17 18.64
C PRO A 343 -16.36 27.25 18.99
N GLU A 344 -16.67 28.51 18.66
CA GLU A 344 -15.80 29.65 18.89
C GLU A 344 -15.34 29.70 20.36
N GLY A 345 -14.02 29.70 20.60
CA GLY A 345 -13.43 29.65 21.93
C GLY A 345 -13.17 28.24 22.52
N SER A 346 -13.48 27.14 21.82
CA SER A 346 -13.17 25.79 22.30
C SER A 346 -11.91 25.20 21.65
N CYS A 347 -10.83 25.01 22.43
CA CYS A 347 -9.67 24.25 21.98
C CYS A 347 -9.85 22.77 22.35
N LEU A 348 -9.50 21.85 21.44
CA LEU A 348 -9.46 20.40 21.74
C LEU A 348 -8.66 20.12 23.03
N PHE A 349 -7.62 20.92 23.29
CA PHE A 349 -6.75 20.80 24.46
C PHE A 349 -7.30 21.46 25.74
N ASP A 350 -8.43 22.15 25.69
CA ASP A 350 -9.10 22.68 26.89
C ASP A 350 -9.92 21.59 27.60
N ARG A 351 -10.17 20.47 26.91
CA ARG A 351 -10.90 19.30 27.39
C ARG A 351 -10.02 18.37 28.22
N LYS A 352 -9.52 18.89 29.35
CA LYS A 352 -8.58 18.18 30.24
C LYS A 352 -9.10 16.81 30.64
N GLY A 353 -8.21 15.81 30.58
CA GLY A 353 -8.53 14.43 30.97
C GLY A 353 -9.29 13.61 29.92
N GLU A 354 -9.78 14.22 28.84
CA GLU A 354 -10.37 13.49 27.72
C GLU A 354 -9.28 12.83 26.85
N TYR A 355 -9.67 11.80 26.11
CA TYR A 355 -8.78 10.99 25.29
C TYR A 355 -8.86 11.35 23.81
N ILE A 356 -7.70 11.41 23.15
CA ILE A 356 -7.57 11.59 21.69
C ILE A 356 -6.98 10.32 21.10
N ALA A 357 -7.70 9.68 20.18
CA ALA A 357 -7.20 8.56 19.39
C ALA A 357 -6.96 9.03 17.95
N ILE A 358 -5.70 9.02 17.51
CA ILE A 358 -5.29 9.50 16.19
C ILE A 358 -4.46 8.46 15.43
N SER A 359 -4.81 8.18 14.17
CA SER A 359 -4.01 7.35 13.28
C SER A 359 -2.64 7.99 13.03
N GLY A 360 -1.58 7.19 13.05
CA GLY A 360 -0.22 7.65 12.81
C GLY A 360 -0.04 8.31 11.44
N SER A 361 -0.74 7.82 10.41
CA SER A 361 -0.73 8.45 9.08
C SER A 361 -1.22 9.91 9.09
N ILE A 362 -2.19 10.21 9.97
CA ILE A 362 -2.71 11.57 10.16
C ILE A 362 -1.78 12.35 11.10
N LEU A 363 -1.35 11.73 12.20
CA LEU A 363 -0.42 12.32 13.17
C LEU A 363 0.89 12.77 12.51
N HIS A 364 1.41 12.02 11.55
CA HIS A 364 2.64 12.32 10.79
C HIS A 364 2.38 13.10 9.50
N GLU A 365 1.17 13.66 9.33
CA GLU A 365 0.81 14.56 8.22
C GLU A 365 1.14 13.98 6.83
N THR A 366 0.98 12.67 6.68
CA THR A 366 1.24 11.97 5.41
C THR A 366 0.33 12.47 4.30
N TYR A 367 -0.92 12.77 4.68
CA TYR A 367 -1.92 13.31 3.79
C TYR A 367 -2.10 14.80 4.00
N VAL A 368 -2.24 15.52 2.90
CA VAL A 368 -2.80 16.86 2.93
C VAL A 368 -4.31 16.68 3.01
N LEU A 369 -4.92 17.15 4.10
CA LEU A 369 -6.33 16.84 4.39
C LEU A 369 -7.29 17.32 3.29
N HIS A 370 -7.00 18.44 2.61
CA HIS A 370 -7.81 18.90 1.49
C HIS A 370 -7.77 17.96 0.25
N PHE A 371 -6.76 17.07 0.13
CA PHE A 371 -6.75 16.03 -0.90
C PHE A 371 -7.60 14.81 -0.52
N LEU A 372 -7.87 14.61 0.77
CA LEU A 372 -8.77 13.56 1.23
C LEU A 372 -10.23 14.01 1.21
N ASP A 373 -10.46 15.31 1.37
CA ASP A 373 -11.78 15.93 1.29
C ASP A 373 -11.62 17.39 0.81
N PRO A 374 -12.00 17.70 -0.45
CA PRO A 374 -11.91 19.05 -0.99
C PRO A 374 -12.72 20.10 -0.22
N SER A 375 -13.69 19.69 0.62
CA SER A 375 -14.41 20.60 1.51
C SER A 375 -13.57 21.09 2.69
N ILE A 376 -12.41 20.46 2.95
CA ILE A 376 -11.46 20.89 3.97
C ILE A 376 -10.66 22.09 3.44
N GLY A 377 -11.06 23.28 3.87
CA GLY A 377 -10.38 24.53 3.53
C GLY A 377 -8.98 24.66 4.15
N PRO A 378 -8.14 25.60 3.65
CA PRO A 378 -6.77 25.82 4.12
C PRO A 378 -6.63 26.10 5.62
N GLU A 379 -7.69 26.65 6.23
CA GLU A 379 -7.74 26.98 7.64
C GLU A 379 -7.86 25.74 8.52
N VAL A 380 -8.76 24.82 8.17
CA VAL A 380 -8.94 23.52 8.82
C VAL A 380 -7.64 22.72 8.75
N GLU A 381 -6.96 22.74 7.59
CA GLU A 381 -5.65 22.11 7.43
C GLU A 381 -4.57 22.74 8.33
N ARG A 382 -4.56 24.07 8.48
CA ARG A 382 -3.64 24.77 9.40
C ARG A 382 -3.89 24.38 10.85
N ARG A 383 -5.15 24.33 11.28
CA ARG A 383 -5.54 23.92 12.64
C ARG A 383 -5.11 22.48 12.92
N MET A 384 -5.40 21.56 12.01
CA MET A 384 -5.00 20.15 12.13
C MET A 384 -3.49 19.99 12.26
N ARG A 385 -2.69 20.71 11.47
CA ARG A 385 -1.22 20.71 11.59
C ARG A 385 -0.73 21.21 12.94
N ASN A 386 -1.37 22.23 13.51
CA ASN A 386 -1.00 22.73 14.83
C ASN A 386 -1.29 21.68 15.91
N ILE A 387 -2.42 20.98 15.80
CA ILE A 387 -2.81 19.91 16.73
C ILE A 387 -1.86 18.73 16.62
N THR A 388 -1.59 18.21 15.41
CA THR A 388 -0.67 17.08 15.21
C THR A 388 0.74 17.42 15.69
N ARG A 389 1.24 18.65 15.45
CA ARG A 389 2.53 19.12 16.00
C ARG A 389 2.55 19.08 17.52
N ARG A 390 1.50 19.57 18.19
CA ARG A 390 1.40 19.54 19.65
C ARG A 390 1.35 18.11 20.17
N LEU A 391 0.56 17.24 19.55
CA LEU A 391 0.48 15.82 19.92
C LEU A 391 1.81 15.08 19.74
N ARG A 392 2.56 15.35 18.66
CA ARG A 392 3.91 14.79 18.47
C ARG A 392 4.93 15.25 19.52
N GLY A 393 4.66 16.38 20.20
CA GLY A 393 5.47 16.84 21.33
C GLY A 393 5.06 16.24 22.68
N LEU A 394 3.98 15.46 22.72
CA LEU A 394 3.52 14.73 23.90
C LEU A 394 3.90 13.25 23.77
N GLU A 395 4.11 12.60 24.90
CA GLU A 395 4.21 11.14 24.95
C GLU A 395 2.80 10.53 24.88
N PRO A 396 2.53 9.59 23.97
CA PRO A 396 1.25 8.90 23.92
C PRO A 396 1.09 8.01 25.17
N GLU A 397 -0.13 7.94 25.70
CA GLU A 397 -0.47 7.00 26.80
C GLU A 397 -0.41 5.55 26.30
N ALA A 398 -0.77 5.32 25.03
CA ALA A 398 -0.62 4.04 24.37
C ALA A 398 -0.44 4.19 22.86
N VAL A 399 0.28 3.24 22.25
CA VAL A 399 0.30 3.04 20.80
C VAL A 399 -0.37 1.70 20.48
N ILE A 400 -1.59 1.78 19.97
CA ILE A 400 -2.47 0.62 19.78
C ILE A 400 -2.23 0.05 18.37
N GLY A 401 -1.75 -1.20 18.34
CA GLY A 401 -1.50 -1.93 17.09
C GLY A 401 -0.43 -1.31 16.19
N TYR A 402 0.42 -0.43 16.75
CA TYR A 402 1.41 0.40 16.05
C TYR A 402 0.84 1.49 15.13
N SER A 403 -0.49 1.60 14.96
CA SER A 403 -1.07 2.57 14.02
C SER A 403 -1.94 3.64 14.67
N ILE A 404 -2.49 3.42 15.88
CA ILE A 404 -3.32 4.40 16.57
C ILE A 404 -2.60 4.89 17.82
N TYR A 405 -2.34 6.19 17.88
CA TYR A 405 -1.76 6.86 19.04
C TYR A 405 -2.90 7.37 19.93
N LEU A 406 -2.88 6.94 21.19
CA LEU A 406 -3.82 7.38 22.22
C LEU A 406 -3.12 8.38 23.12
N TYR A 407 -3.67 9.58 23.19
CA TYR A 407 -3.21 10.64 24.07
C TYR A 407 -4.28 10.97 25.10
N ARG A 408 -3.86 11.31 26.30
CA ARG A 408 -4.73 11.95 27.29
C ARG A 408 -4.40 13.43 27.33
N ILE A 409 -5.43 14.26 27.21
CA ILE A 409 -5.25 15.71 27.20
C ILE A 409 -4.74 16.13 28.59
N PRO A 410 -3.51 16.67 28.69
CA PRO A 410 -2.88 16.93 29.97
C PRO A 410 -3.72 17.92 30.78
N GLY A 411 -4.05 17.54 32.00
CA GLY A 411 -4.63 18.44 32.98
C GLY A 411 -3.56 19.44 33.42
N GLU A 412 -3.62 20.65 32.87
CA GLU A 412 -2.87 21.82 33.34
C GLU A 412 -1.37 21.58 33.61
N THR A 413 -0.60 21.45 32.54
CA THR A 413 0.80 21.90 32.56
C THR A 413 0.98 22.94 31.46
N ARG A 414 1.27 24.17 31.88
CA ARG A 414 1.86 25.19 31.01
C ARG A 414 3.13 24.59 30.42
N VAL A 415 3.04 24.01 29.23
CA VAL A 415 4.22 23.74 28.42
C VAL A 415 4.74 25.12 28.01
N PRO A 416 5.94 25.54 28.43
CA PRO A 416 6.50 26.78 27.92
C PRO A 416 6.65 26.61 26.42
N VAL A 417 5.85 27.38 25.67
CA VAL A 417 6.12 27.59 24.25
C VAL A 417 7.49 28.25 24.21
N LYS A 418 8.54 27.48 23.89
CA LYS A 418 9.82 28.08 23.51
C LYS A 418 9.49 29.01 22.34
N PRO A 419 9.79 30.31 22.42
CA PRO A 419 9.53 31.22 21.32
C PRO A 419 10.29 30.70 20.10
N VAL A 420 9.53 30.39 19.04
CA VAL A 420 10.11 30.18 17.73
C VAL A 420 10.62 31.55 17.29
N GLY A 421 11.94 31.71 17.28
CA GLY A 421 12.58 32.89 16.72
C GLY A 421 12.22 33.03 15.25
N PRO A 422 12.19 34.27 14.71
CA PRO A 422 11.82 34.50 13.32
C PRO A 422 12.82 33.84 12.38
N GLN A 423 12.30 33.06 11.41
CA GLN A 423 12.98 32.73 10.15
C GLN A 423 12.16 33.27 9.00
#